data_AF-A0A957X4P8-F1
#
_entry.id   AF-A0A957X4P8-F1
#
_cell.length_a   1.000
_cell.length_b   1.000
_cell.length_c   1.000
_cell.angle_alpha   90.00
_cell.angle_beta   90.00
_cell.angle_gamma   90.00
#
_symmetry.space_group_name_H-M   'P 1'
#
loop_
_entity.id
_entity.type
_entity.pdbx_description
1 polymer ?
#
loop_
_entity_poly.entity_id
_entity_poly.type
_entity_poly.pdbx_seq_one_letter_code
_entity_poly.pdbx_strand_id
1 'polypeptide(L)'
;DIHGLDERLRELEQKYGMLTDDMYMLYRLGELEQSKDLIRWVGYHELRQERQKAYTNALRERWVHLRQAQPGMPIPLQQVAA
;
A
#
# COMPACT_ATOMS: atom_id res chain seq x y z
N ASP A 1 6.71 6.48 -6.68
CA ASP A 1 6.00 7.00 -5.50
C ASP A 1 4.79 6.09 -5.22
N ILE A 2 4.35 5.95 -3.96
CA ILE A 2 3.21 5.10 -3.59
C ILE A 2 1.90 5.59 -4.23
N HIS A 3 1.72 6.91 -4.30
CA HIS A 3 0.55 7.52 -4.97
C HIS A 3 0.49 7.21 -6.47
N GLY A 4 1.65 7.16 -7.13
CA GLY A 4 1.72 6.73 -8.53
C GLY A 4 1.36 5.26 -8.73
N LEU A 5 1.59 4.39 -7.74
CA LEU A 5 1.16 2.99 -7.79
C LEU A 5 -0.35 2.88 -7.55
N ASP A 6 -0.89 3.65 -6.61
CA ASP A 6 -2.33 3.71 -6.35
C ASP A 6 -3.10 4.18 -7.60
N GLU A 7 -2.57 5.15 -8.35
CA GLU A 7 -3.17 5.61 -9.60
C GLU A 7 -3.20 4.50 -10.66
N ARG A 8 -2.09 3.78 -10.86
CA ARG A 8 -2.02 2.66 -11.81
C ARG A 8 -2.94 1.50 -11.44
N LEU A 9 -3.06 1.18 -10.16
CA LEU A 9 -4.00 0.17 -9.69
C LEU A 9 -5.44 0.64 -9.95
N ARG A 10 -5.76 1.90 -9.64
CA ARG A 10 -7.09 2.47 -9.89
C ARG A 10 -7.49 2.47 -11.36
N GLU A 11 -6.56 2.73 -12.28
CA GLU A 11 -6.81 2.63 -13.73
C GLU A 11 -7.28 1.21 -14.11
N LEU A 12 -6.65 0.18 -13.53
CA LEU A 12 -7.00 -1.22 -13.78
C LEU A 12 -8.32 -1.60 -13.11
N GLU A 13 -8.55 -1.16 -11.86
CA GLU A 13 -9.82 -1.39 -11.17
C GLU A 13 -11.00 -0.82 -11.96
N GLN A 14 -10.86 0.41 -12.49
CA GLN A 14 -11.88 1.03 -13.33
C GLN A 14 -12.08 0.30 -14.65
N LYS A 15 -10.98 -0.14 -15.28
CA LYS A 15 -11.04 -0.89 -16.54
C LYS A 15 -11.80 -2.22 -16.41
N TYR A 16 -11.62 -2.91 -15.29
CA TYR A 16 -12.19 -4.24 -15.06
C TYR A 16 -13.43 -4.24 -14.15
N GLY A 17 -13.81 -3.08 -13.59
CA GLY A 17 -14.93 -2.97 -12.67
C GLY A 17 -14.76 -3.78 -11.39
N MET A 18 -13.52 -3.96 -10.94
CA MET A 18 -13.17 -4.85 -9.83
C MET A 18 -12.16 -4.19 -8.91
N LEU A 19 -12.37 -4.28 -7.60
CA LEU A 19 -11.43 -3.74 -6.63
C LEU A 19 -10.15 -4.58 -6.58
N THR A 20 -9.03 -3.96 -6.22
CA THR A 20 -7.74 -4.64 -6.07
C THR A 20 -7.84 -5.80 -5.09
N ASP A 21 -8.60 -5.67 -4.01
CA ASP A 21 -8.76 -6.75 -3.03
C ASP A 21 -9.51 -7.96 -3.61
N ASP A 22 -10.55 -7.73 -4.42
CA ASP A 22 -11.29 -8.79 -5.11
C ASP A 22 -10.42 -9.43 -6.21
N MET A 23 -9.72 -8.62 -7.01
CA MET A 23 -8.75 -9.10 -7.99
C MET A 23 -7.67 -9.97 -7.34
N TYR A 24 -7.19 -9.60 -6.15
CA TYR A 24 -6.20 -10.36 -5.41
C TYR A 24 -6.73 -11.72 -4.96
N MET A 25 -7.96 -11.78 -4.47
CA MET A 25 -8.59 -13.04 -4.11
C MET A 25 -8.68 -13.99 -5.29
N LEU A 26 -9.21 -13.52 -6.43
CA LEU A 26 -9.32 -14.34 -7.65
C LEU A 26 -7.95 -14.75 -8.21
N TYR A 27 -6.97 -13.85 -8.17
CA TYR A 27 -5.58 -14.14 -8.55
C TYR A 27 -5.01 -15.29 -7.70
N ARG A 28 -5.23 -15.25 -6.38
CA ARG A 28 -4.73 -16.28 -5.44
C ARG A 28 -5.41 -17.63 -5.63
N LEU A 29 -6.67 -17.64 -6.07
CA LEU A 29 -7.41 -18.86 -6.40
C LEU A 29 -7.07 -19.41 -7.80
N GLY A 30 -6.34 -18.65 -8.62
CA GLY A 30 -6.03 -19.05 -10.00
C GLY A 30 -7.21 -18.90 -10.96
N GLU A 31 -8.19 -18.07 -10.61
CA GLU A 31 -9.44 -17.89 -11.36
C GLU A 31 -9.38 -16.73 -12.38
N LEU A 32 -8.26 -16.02 -12.46
CA LEU A 32 -8.03 -14.97 -13.44
C LEU A 32 -7.32 -15.48 -14.69
N GLU A 33 -7.80 -15.06 -15.86
CA GLU A 33 -7.13 -15.29 -17.13
C GLU A 33 -5.76 -14.56 -17.18
N GLN A 34 -4.74 -15.26 -17.69
CA GLN A 34 -3.43 -14.67 -17.91
C GLN A 34 -3.48 -13.59 -18.99
N SER A 35 -3.18 -12.36 -18.61
CA SER A 35 -3.16 -11.21 -19.51
C SER A 35 -2.02 -10.26 -19.17
N LYS A 36 -1.64 -9.40 -20.13
CA LYS A 36 -0.62 -8.36 -19.90
C LYS A 36 -1.02 -7.44 -18.76
N ASP A 37 -2.32 -7.18 -18.60
CA ASP A 37 -2.83 -6.31 -17.55
C ASP A 37 -2.84 -7.02 -16.20
N LEU A 38 -3.10 -8.33 -16.14
CA LEU A 38 -2.90 -9.12 -14.91
C LEU A 38 -1.43 -9.07 -14.46
N ILE A 39 -0.49 -9.26 -15.38
CA ILE A 39 0.96 -9.19 -15.05
C ILE A 39 1.33 -7.80 -14.50
N ARG A 40 0.83 -6.73 -15.13
CA ARG A 40 1.04 -5.35 -14.66
C ARG A 40 0.43 -5.13 -13.28
N TRP A 41 -0.81 -5.56 -13.10
CA TRP A 41 -1.55 -5.44 -11.85
C TRP A 41 -0.79 -6.11 -10.70
N VAL A 42 -0.34 -7.36 -10.88
CA VAL A 42 0.47 -8.08 -9.87
C VAL A 42 1.72 -7.29 -9.51
N GLY A 43 2.47 -6.81 -10.52
CA GLY A 43 3.68 -6.04 -10.28
C GLY A 43 3.44 -4.74 -9.52
N TYR A 44 2.39 -3.99 -9.85
CA TYR A 44 2.03 -2.77 -9.13
C TYR A 44 1.57 -3.07 -7.69
N HIS A 45 0.78 -4.11 -7.52
CA HIS A 45 0.25 -4.51 -6.23
C HIS A 45 1.38 -4.94 -5.27
N GLU A 46 2.29 -5.80 -5.73
CA GLU A 46 3.44 -6.24 -4.92
C GLU A 46 4.37 -5.08 -4.55
N LEU A 47 4.68 -4.22 -5.52
CA LEU A 47 5.52 -3.05 -5.26
C LEU A 47 4.86 -2.08 -4.28
N ARG A 48 3.54 -1.88 -4.38
CA ARG A 48 2.78 -1.07 -3.42
C ARG A 48 2.87 -1.68 -2.02
N GLN A 49 2.68 -2.99 -1.88
CA GLN A 49 2.78 -3.68 -0.59
C GLN A 49 4.17 -3.53 0.03
N GLU A 50 5.23 -3.68 -0.76
CA GLU A 50 6.61 -3.50 -0.30
C GLU A 50 6.82 -2.07 0.23
N ARG A 51 6.41 -1.06 -0.55
CA ARG A 51 6.53 0.36 -0.15
C ARG A 51 5.70 0.69 1.07
N GLN A 52 4.48 0.18 1.15
CA GLN A 52 3.60 0.36 2.31
C GLN A 52 4.22 -0.27 3.56
N LYS A 53 4.81 -1.47 3.45
CA LYS A 53 5.49 -2.13 4.55
C LYS A 53 6.70 -1.33 5.02
N ALA A 54 7.54 -0.86 4.09
CA ALA A 54 8.70 -0.02 4.40
C ALA A 54 8.29 1.27 5.13
N TYR A 55 7.28 1.96 4.61
CA TYR A 55 6.74 3.19 5.21
C TYR A 55 6.17 2.93 6.61
N THR A 56 5.40 1.85 6.77
CA THR A 56 4.81 1.47 8.06
C THR A 56 5.88 1.12 9.09
N ASN A 57 6.95 0.44 8.69
CA ASN A 57 8.08 0.13 9.57
C ASN A 57 8.81 1.39 10.01
N ALA A 58 9.16 2.29 9.08
CA ALA A 58 9.79 3.56 9.40
C ALA A 58 8.94 4.42 10.35
N LEU A 59 7.62 4.45 10.13
CA LEU A 59 6.67 5.09 11.05
C LEU A 59 6.68 4.45 12.43
N ARG A 60 6.63 3.12 12.53
CA ARG A 60 6.65 2.41 13.81
C ARG A 60 7.92 2.72 14.59
N GLU A 61 9.08 2.71 13.96
CA GLU A 61 10.35 3.09 14.58
C GLU A 61 10.28 4.52 15.13
N ARG A 62 9.80 5.47 14.32
CA ARG A 62 9.59 6.85 14.77
C ARG A 62 8.65 6.94 15.97
N TRP A 63 7.54 6.20 15.97
CA TRP A 63 6.57 6.21 17.07
C TRP A 63 7.14 5.63 18.36
N VAL A 64 7.96 4.58 18.27
CA VAL A 64 8.68 4.02 19.43
C VAL A 64 9.59 5.08 20.04
N HIS A 65 10.38 5.78 19.23
CA HIS A 65 11.24 6.86 19.70
C HIS A 65 10.46 8.01 20.34
N LEU A 66 9.36 8.45 19.73
CA LEU A 66 8.51 9.52 20.29
C LEU A 66 7.90 9.12 21.64
N ARG A 67 7.41 7.88 21.76
CA ARG A 67 6.84 7.37 23.01
C ARG A 67 7.87 7.26 24.13
N GLN A 68 9.10 6.86 23.79
CA GLN A 68 10.21 6.81 24.75
C GLN A 68 10.64 8.21 25.20
N ALA A 69 10.61 9.20 24.29
CA ALA A 69 10.98 10.57 24.61
C ALA A 69 9.93 11.31 25.46
N GLN A 70 8.65 10.91 25.39
CA GLN A 70 7.54 11.56 26.09
C GLN A 70 6.66 10.53 26.84
N PRO A 71 7.19 9.85 27.88
CA PRO A 71 6.40 8.87 28.62
C PRO A 71 5.27 9.56 29.40
N GLY A 72 4.03 9.13 29.16
CA GLY A 72 2.85 9.61 29.88
C GLY A 72 2.32 10.99 29.46
N MET A 73 2.92 11.63 28.45
CA MET A 73 2.42 12.89 27.90
C MET A 73 1.67 12.66 26.56
N PRO A 74 0.62 13.45 26.27
CA PRO A 74 -0.03 13.42 24.96
C PRO A 74 0.97 13.80 23.84
N ILE A 75 1.04 12.98 22.80
CA ILE A 75 1.92 13.25 21.65
C ILE A 75 1.25 14.26 20.72
N PRO A 76 1.86 15.43 20.44
CA PRO A 76 1.26 16.43 19.56
C PRO A 76 1.26 15.95 18.09
N LEU A 77 0.17 16.22 17.37
CA LEU A 77 0.09 16.01 15.92
C LEU A 77 0.97 17.04 15.20
N GLN A 78 2.26 16.73 15.04
CA GLN A 78 3.16 17.55 14.24
C GLN A 78 3.03 17.20 12.77
N GLN A 79 2.89 18.22 11.92
CA GLN A 79 2.99 18.05 10.47
C GLN A 79 4.37 17.48 10.13
N VAL A 80 4.39 16.37 9.41
CA VAL A 80 5.61 15.83 8.84
C VAL A 80 5.83 16.60 7.54
N ALA A 81 6.92 17.36 7.44
CA ALA A 81 7.26 18.06 6.21
C ALA A 81 7.39 17.04 5.07
N ALA A 82 6.76 17.37 3.94
CA ALA A 82 6.67 16.53 2.74
C ALA A 82 8.02 16.34 2.04
#